data_AF-A0AAW0DDQ3-F1
#
_entry.id   AF-A0AAW0DDQ3-F1
#
_cell.length_a   1.000
_cell.length_b   1.000
_cell.length_c   1.000
_cell.angle_alpha   90.00
_cell.angle_beta   90.00
_cell.angle_gamma   90.00
#
_symmetry.space_group_name_H-M   'P 1'
#
loop_
_entity.id
_entity.type
_entity.pdbx_description
1 polymer ?
#
loop_
_entity_poly.entity_id
_entity_poly.type
_entity_poly.pdbx_seq_one_letter_code
_entity_poly.pdbx_strand_id
1 'polypeptide(L)'
;MVAARGQRSTPYSMMNSECPIPLRRTLSYPGDDDRVIRVQNMRFKVNANILRAGSSAFKNIFKSQDSPVVLSGHTAAQFRAFLWAVYAHPLPTAKTLDIPRLCSIAEVSFKYGFDSLKRWSMDGIRTKVNAPNTPLRTAPSETFVRLIRLALLYRDADLSRSIQSKWLTRIHWHDLPPVPAILIADAYDLRHLLCHAYYVHLVDVSALIADGKRLMDDSLLSPTQTLHVFCGYHSLSALWRQLQETPPTFSAHPQCTSHARCQVVWAARWALETGRSWAFAPVDVLCRLLFMERHLEMDELVKSCMTEGCRREALDAIARKRGEVSDNLQHHFDL
;
A
#
# COMPACT_ATOMS: atom_id res chain seq x y z
N MET A 1 30.95 6.87 45.19
CA MET A 1 30.65 8.28 45.53
C MET A 1 30.45 8.98 44.19
N VAL A 2 29.30 9.51 43.79
CA VAL A 2 28.24 10.24 44.50
C VAL A 2 26.88 9.78 43.97
N ALA A 3 25.94 9.61 44.89
CA ALA A 3 24.55 9.26 44.63
C ALA A 3 23.73 10.50 44.25
N ALA A 4 22.79 10.36 43.32
CA ALA A 4 21.66 11.26 43.18
C ALA A 4 20.40 10.46 42.87
N ARG A 5 19.40 10.65 43.73
CA ARG A 5 18.10 9.98 43.80
C ARG A 5 17.06 10.74 42.97
N GLY A 6 16.02 10.01 42.55
CA GLY A 6 14.68 10.52 42.23
C GLY A 6 14.51 10.89 40.75
N GLN A 7 13.44 10.52 40.04
CA GLN A 7 12.08 10.18 40.44
C GLN A 7 11.52 9.13 39.47
N ARG A 8 10.71 8.20 40.01
CA ARG A 8 9.88 7.29 39.21
C ARG A 8 8.65 8.06 38.74
N SER A 9 8.55 8.32 37.45
CA SER A 9 7.32 8.76 36.79
C SER A 9 6.56 7.52 36.30
N THR A 10 5.44 7.22 36.95
CA THR A 10 4.49 6.21 36.47
C THR A 10 3.74 6.72 35.23
N PRO A 11 3.44 5.85 34.26
CA PRO A 11 2.88 6.22 32.98
C PRO A 11 1.34 6.09 32.95
N TYR A 12 0.71 6.73 31.98
CA TYR A 12 -0.68 6.52 31.53
C TYR A 12 -1.81 6.81 32.53
N SER A 13 -2.22 8.07 32.58
CA SER A 13 -3.59 8.43 32.96
C SER A 13 -4.06 9.60 32.10
N MET A 14 -4.31 9.35 30.81
CA MET A 14 -5.12 10.22 29.95
C MET A 14 -5.88 9.36 28.93
N MET A 15 -7.13 9.76 28.69
CA MET A 15 -8.09 9.22 27.70
C MET A 15 -9.14 8.20 28.20
N ASN A 16 -9.82 8.54 29.29
CA ASN A 16 -11.28 8.40 29.33
C ASN A 16 -11.90 9.78 29.09
N SER A 17 -11.68 10.32 27.89
CA SER A 17 -12.52 11.40 27.41
C SER A 17 -13.76 10.74 26.80
N GLU A 18 -14.75 10.49 27.66
CA GLU A 18 -16.12 10.31 27.23
C GLU A 18 -16.48 11.56 26.45
N CYS A 19 -16.29 11.52 25.13
CA CYS A 19 -16.93 12.48 24.25
C CYS A 19 -18.39 12.06 24.25
N PRO A 20 -19.28 12.75 24.99
CA PRO A 20 -20.70 12.48 24.83
C PRO A 20 -20.95 12.90 23.39
N ILE A 21 -21.37 11.98 22.54
CA ILE A 21 -22.07 12.41 21.35
C ILE A 21 -23.16 13.32 21.91
N PRO A 22 -23.16 14.64 21.60
CA PRO A 22 -24.31 15.44 21.92
C PRO A 22 -25.36 14.86 20.99
N LEU A 23 -26.12 13.88 21.49
CA LEU A 23 -27.38 13.50 20.91
C LEU A 23 -28.14 14.82 20.91
N ARG A 24 -28.14 15.49 19.75
CA ARG A 24 -28.99 16.65 19.51
C ARG A 24 -30.34 16.27 20.09
N ARG A 25 -30.81 17.09 21.05
CA ARG A 25 -32.07 16.97 21.79
C ARG A 25 -33.00 16.02 21.05
N THR A 26 -33.13 14.80 21.57
CA THR A 26 -34.10 13.82 21.13
C THR A 26 -35.44 14.53 20.99
N LEU A 27 -35.84 14.82 19.76
CA LEU A 27 -37.23 15.05 19.43
C LEU A 27 -37.88 13.72 19.80
N SER A 28 -38.43 13.65 21.01
CA SER A 28 -39.16 12.50 21.53
C SER A 28 -40.35 12.31 20.61
N TYR A 29 -40.21 11.46 19.60
CA TYR A 29 -41.34 11.07 18.77
C TYR A 29 -42.23 10.17 19.63
N PRO A 30 -43.56 10.40 19.66
CA PRO A 30 -44.48 9.48 20.33
C PRO A 30 -44.33 8.08 19.71
N GLY A 31 -43.87 7.09 20.49
CA GLY A 31 -43.60 5.73 20.01
C GLY A 31 -42.12 5.32 19.92
N ASP A 32 -41.22 5.92 20.73
CA ASP A 32 -39.80 5.54 20.81
C ASP A 32 -39.60 4.06 21.21
N ASP A 33 -39.43 3.18 20.21
CA ASP A 33 -38.97 1.81 20.39
C ASP A 33 -37.46 1.80 20.62
N ASP A 34 -37.09 2.28 21.81
CA ASP A 34 -35.71 2.29 22.27
C ASP A 34 -35.21 0.88 22.55
N ARG A 35 -34.09 0.51 21.93
CA ARG A 35 -33.42 -0.77 22.13
C ARG A 35 -32.00 -0.56 22.63
N VAL A 36 -31.50 -1.53 23.39
CA VAL A 36 -30.10 -1.57 23.81
C VAL A 36 -29.35 -2.54 22.93
N ILE A 37 -28.33 -2.05 22.24
CA ILE A 37 -27.38 -2.87 21.48
C ILE A 37 -26.09 -2.96 22.28
N ARG A 38 -25.55 -4.18 22.44
CA ARG A 38 -24.23 -4.43 23.02
C ARG A 38 -23.22 -4.77 21.93
N VAL A 39 -22.11 -4.03 21.88
CA VAL A 39 -20.96 -4.30 21.00
C VAL A 39 -19.71 -4.36 21.87
N GLN A 40 -19.04 -5.52 21.88
CA GLN A 40 -17.99 -5.83 22.86
C GLN A 40 -18.53 -5.59 24.29
N ASN A 41 -17.82 -4.78 25.09
CA ASN A 41 -18.20 -4.43 26.46
C ASN A 41 -19.02 -3.13 26.56
N MET A 42 -19.38 -2.51 25.43
CA MET A 42 -20.13 -1.25 25.40
C MET A 42 -21.62 -1.47 25.07
N ARG A 43 -22.49 -0.68 25.71
CA ARG A 43 -23.94 -0.63 25.45
C ARG A 43 -24.31 0.67 24.76
N PHE A 44 -25.15 0.58 23.74
CA PHE A 44 -25.64 1.70 22.94
C PHE A 44 -27.17 1.70 23.00
N LYS A 45 -27.76 2.78 23.51
CA LYS A 45 -29.21 3.00 23.40
C LYS A 45 -29.51 3.59 22.03
N VAL A 46 -30.40 2.96 21.28
CA VAL A 46 -30.73 3.34 19.90
C VAL A 46 -32.25 3.32 19.68
N ASN A 47 -32.74 4.23 18.84
CA ASN A 47 -34.11 4.15 18.33
C ASN A 47 -34.15 3.08 17.22
N ALA A 48 -34.89 2.00 17.46
CA ALA A 48 -34.96 0.88 16.54
C ALA A 48 -35.63 1.25 15.20
N ASN A 49 -36.58 2.20 15.21
CA ASN A 49 -37.31 2.58 14.01
C ASN A 49 -36.38 3.21 12.96
N ILE A 50 -35.44 4.06 13.39
CA ILE A 50 -34.42 4.66 12.49
C ILE A 50 -33.55 3.55 11.85
N LEU A 51 -33.11 2.60 12.66
CA LEU A 51 -32.26 1.51 12.17
C LEU A 51 -33.01 0.53 11.25
N ARG A 52 -34.28 0.22 11.53
CA ARG A 52 -35.13 -0.61 10.67
C ARG A 52 -35.46 0.08 9.35
N ALA A 53 -35.67 1.39 9.37
CA ALA A 53 -35.97 2.16 8.16
C ALA A 53 -34.80 2.15 7.17
N GLY A 54 -33.56 2.22 7.68
CA GLY A 54 -32.37 2.21 6.84
C GLY A 54 -31.81 0.82 6.50
N SER A 55 -32.30 -0.25 7.11
CA SER A 55 -31.77 -1.61 6.92
C SER A 55 -32.77 -2.74 7.23
N SER A 56 -32.91 -3.65 6.27
CA SER A 56 -33.63 -4.91 6.45
C SER A 56 -32.94 -5.87 7.44
N ALA A 57 -31.62 -5.82 7.56
CA ALA A 57 -30.86 -6.62 8.52
C ALA A 57 -31.25 -6.26 9.95
N PHE A 58 -31.33 -4.97 10.29
CA PHE A 58 -31.79 -4.54 11.61
C PHE A 58 -33.28 -4.83 11.83
N LYS A 59 -34.11 -4.77 10.78
CA LYS A 59 -35.51 -5.22 10.86
C LYS A 59 -35.61 -6.68 11.30
N ASN A 60 -34.72 -7.55 10.83
CA ASN A 60 -34.70 -8.96 11.23
C ASN A 60 -34.08 -9.15 12.62
N ILE A 61 -32.96 -8.50 12.91
CA ILE A 61 -32.27 -8.60 14.21
C ILE A 61 -33.19 -8.19 15.37
N PHE A 62 -33.93 -7.08 15.23
CA PHE A 62 -34.85 -6.62 16.28
C PHE A 62 -36.14 -7.44 16.39
N LYS A 63 -36.41 -8.33 15.43
CA LYS A 63 -37.52 -9.29 15.54
C LYS A 63 -37.10 -10.58 16.25
N SER A 64 -35.84 -10.98 16.10
CA SER A 64 -35.36 -12.30 16.55
C SER A 64 -34.62 -12.29 17.88
N GLN A 65 -34.22 -11.12 18.40
CA GLN A 65 -33.41 -11.04 19.62
C GLN A 65 -34.09 -10.21 20.71
N ASP A 66 -34.01 -10.73 21.93
CA ASP A 66 -34.36 -10.02 23.15
C ASP A 66 -33.32 -8.94 23.50
N SER A 67 -33.73 -7.95 24.28
CA SER A 67 -32.86 -6.84 24.69
C SER A 67 -31.94 -7.28 25.84
N PRO A 68 -30.61 -7.08 25.77
CA PRO A 68 -29.88 -6.36 24.74
C PRO A 68 -29.49 -7.21 23.52
N VAL A 69 -29.62 -6.62 22.34
CA VAL A 69 -29.16 -7.20 21.06
C VAL A 69 -27.63 -7.22 21.04
N VAL A 70 -27.01 -8.38 20.84
CA VAL A 70 -25.54 -8.52 20.85
C VAL A 70 -25.01 -8.56 19.42
N LEU A 71 -24.17 -7.60 19.06
CA LEU A 71 -23.50 -7.56 17.75
C LEU A 71 -22.01 -7.90 17.91
N SER A 72 -21.53 -8.81 17.07
CA SER A 72 -20.13 -9.24 17.00
C SER A 72 -19.47 -8.80 15.69
N GLY A 73 -18.13 -8.87 15.62
CA GLY A 73 -17.36 -8.61 14.39
C GLY A 73 -16.99 -7.16 14.10
N HIS A 74 -17.27 -6.23 15.02
CA HIS A 74 -16.76 -4.85 14.98
C HIS A 74 -16.36 -4.38 16.37
N THR A 75 -15.50 -3.39 16.42
CA THR A 75 -15.18 -2.64 17.64
C THR A 75 -16.31 -1.69 18.00
N ALA A 76 -16.40 -1.36 19.29
CA ALA A 76 -17.34 -0.34 19.76
C ALA A 76 -17.10 1.04 19.09
N ALA A 77 -15.84 1.38 18.77
CA ALA A 77 -15.48 2.61 18.07
C ALA A 77 -16.03 2.63 16.62
N GLN A 78 -15.91 1.53 15.88
CA GLN A 78 -16.49 1.41 14.54
C GLN A 78 -18.01 1.57 14.58
N PHE A 79 -18.68 0.87 15.50
CA PHE A 79 -20.13 0.94 15.64
C PHE A 79 -20.60 2.36 16.04
N ARG A 80 -19.86 3.03 16.94
CA ARG A 80 -20.13 4.43 17.30
C ARG A 80 -20.03 5.37 16.10
N ALA A 81 -19.00 5.22 15.26
CA ALA A 81 -18.85 6.02 14.05
C ALA A 81 -20.02 5.81 13.08
N PHE A 82 -20.46 4.56 12.92
CA PHE A 82 -21.64 4.20 12.14
C PHE A 82 -22.92 4.82 12.70
N LEU A 83 -23.20 4.67 14.01
CA LEU A 83 -24.38 5.28 14.63
C LEU A 83 -24.37 6.79 14.46
N TRP A 84 -23.23 7.45 14.68
CA TRP A 84 -23.12 8.88 14.43
C TRP A 84 -23.56 9.25 13.00
N ALA A 85 -23.18 8.47 11.99
CA ALA A 85 -23.58 8.72 10.61
C ALA A 85 -25.08 8.47 10.39
N VAL A 86 -25.67 7.44 11.02
CA VAL A 86 -27.11 7.17 10.98
C VAL A 86 -27.93 8.32 11.57
N TYR A 87 -27.46 8.93 12.67
CA TYR A 87 -28.19 10.00 13.35
C TYR A 87 -27.83 11.41 12.83
N ALA A 88 -26.76 11.56 12.05
CA ALA A 88 -26.37 12.83 11.48
C ALA A 88 -27.21 13.14 10.23
N HIS A 89 -28.37 13.77 10.44
CA HIS A 89 -29.20 14.30 9.35
C HIS A 89 -29.32 15.83 9.41
N PRO A 90 -29.00 16.56 8.31
CA PRO A 90 -28.40 16.04 7.07
C PRO A 90 -26.97 15.52 7.26
N LEU A 91 -26.55 14.57 6.42
CA LEU A 91 -25.19 14.04 6.45
C LEU A 91 -24.19 15.14 6.09
N PRO A 92 -23.09 15.29 6.85
CA PRO A 92 -22.05 16.24 6.47
C PRO A 92 -21.36 15.78 5.17
N THR A 93 -20.67 16.71 4.52
CA THR A 93 -19.82 16.41 3.37
C THR A 93 -18.75 15.39 3.78
N ALA A 94 -18.74 14.20 3.16
CA ALA A 94 -17.83 13.12 3.53
C ALA A 94 -16.34 13.52 3.53
N LYS A 95 -15.97 14.55 2.75
CA LYS A 95 -14.62 15.13 2.69
C LYS A 95 -14.13 15.70 4.02
N THR A 96 -15.02 16.05 4.96
CA THR A 96 -14.63 16.60 6.27
C THR A 96 -14.19 15.53 7.26
N LEU A 97 -14.47 14.25 6.98
CA LEU A 97 -14.13 13.14 7.87
C LEU A 97 -12.77 12.54 7.52
N ASP A 98 -12.06 12.03 8.50
CA ASP A 98 -10.82 11.29 8.31
C ASP A 98 -11.10 9.90 7.69
N ILE A 99 -10.08 9.35 7.01
CA ILE A 99 -10.18 8.03 6.36
C ILE A 99 -10.56 6.92 7.34
N PRO A 100 -9.93 6.78 8.53
CA PRO A 100 -10.27 5.70 9.47
C PRO A 100 -11.75 5.67 9.88
N ARG A 101 -12.37 6.85 10.06
CA ARG A 101 -13.79 6.97 10.36
C ARG A 101 -14.67 6.61 9.17
N LEU A 102 -14.33 7.07 7.97
CA LEU A 102 -15.04 6.68 6.74
C LEU A 102 -14.98 5.16 6.52
N CYS A 103 -13.81 4.54 6.69
CA CYS A 103 -13.66 3.08 6.62
C CYS A 103 -14.56 2.37 7.64
N SER A 104 -14.65 2.89 8.86
CA SER A 104 -15.51 2.31 9.91
C SER A 104 -16.99 2.36 9.53
N ILE A 105 -17.43 3.48 8.97
CA ILE A 105 -18.82 3.64 8.50
C ILE A 105 -19.08 2.71 7.31
N ALA A 106 -18.15 2.61 6.36
CA ALA A 106 -18.25 1.72 5.21
C ALA A 106 -18.37 0.24 5.65
N GLU A 107 -17.47 -0.26 6.49
CA GLU A 107 -17.49 -1.66 6.96
C GLU A 107 -18.81 -2.04 7.66
N VAL A 108 -19.25 -1.21 8.61
CA VAL A 108 -20.47 -1.50 9.38
C VAL A 108 -21.71 -1.32 8.50
N SER A 109 -21.76 -0.30 7.65
CA SER A 109 -22.88 -0.09 6.72
C SER A 109 -22.96 -1.20 5.67
N PHE A 110 -21.84 -1.76 5.21
CA PHE A 110 -21.82 -2.93 4.33
C PHE A 110 -22.46 -4.13 5.01
N LYS A 111 -21.98 -4.49 6.21
CA LYS A 111 -22.46 -5.69 6.93
C LYS A 111 -23.95 -5.63 7.22
N TYR A 112 -24.46 -4.47 7.61
CA TYR A 112 -25.87 -4.31 7.94
C TYR A 112 -26.72 -3.79 6.78
N GLY A 113 -26.20 -3.69 5.56
CA GLY A 113 -26.99 -3.32 4.39
C GLY A 113 -27.59 -1.91 4.41
N PHE A 114 -26.83 -0.91 4.90
CA PHE A 114 -27.22 0.51 4.84
C PHE A 114 -26.73 1.15 3.53
N ASP A 115 -27.48 1.01 2.44
CA ASP A 115 -27.02 1.40 1.10
C ASP A 115 -26.73 2.89 0.93
N SER A 116 -27.45 3.77 1.63
CA SER A 116 -27.18 5.22 1.62
C SER A 116 -25.81 5.55 2.22
N LEU A 117 -25.51 5.00 3.41
CA LEU A 117 -24.23 5.20 4.08
C LEU A 117 -23.08 4.48 3.38
N LYS A 118 -23.34 3.31 2.78
CA LYS A 118 -22.37 2.59 1.94
C LYS A 118 -21.88 3.48 0.79
N ARG A 119 -22.82 4.04 0.00
CA ARG A 119 -22.48 4.94 -1.13
C ARG A 119 -21.75 6.18 -0.64
N TRP A 120 -22.34 6.88 0.33
CA TRP A 120 -21.77 8.13 0.86
C TRP A 120 -20.35 7.96 1.44
N SER A 121 -20.09 6.88 2.19
CA SER A 121 -18.77 6.64 2.78
C SER A 121 -17.73 6.26 1.73
N MET A 122 -18.08 5.42 0.76
CA MET A 122 -17.19 5.04 -0.33
C MET A 122 -16.87 6.22 -1.26
N ASP A 123 -17.83 7.11 -1.54
CA ASP A 123 -17.58 8.34 -2.31
C ASP A 123 -16.60 9.28 -1.57
N GLY A 124 -16.74 9.37 -0.25
CA GLY A 124 -15.78 10.06 0.61
C GLY A 124 -14.37 9.47 0.54
N ILE A 125 -14.27 8.14 0.61
CA ILE A 125 -12.99 7.42 0.50
C ILE A 125 -12.35 7.67 -0.87
N ARG A 126 -13.08 7.47 -1.98
CA ARG A 126 -12.60 7.72 -3.34
C ARG A 126 -12.06 9.14 -3.48
N THR A 127 -12.83 10.12 -3.02
CA THR A 127 -12.43 11.52 -3.07
C THR A 127 -11.12 11.77 -2.35
N LYS A 128 -10.93 11.20 -1.15
CA LYS A 128 -9.70 11.40 -0.36
C LYS A 128 -8.51 10.63 -0.90
N VAL A 129 -8.73 9.40 -1.37
CA VAL A 129 -7.68 8.59 -1.97
C VAL A 129 -7.18 9.23 -3.27
N ASN A 130 -8.06 9.78 -4.10
CA ASN A 130 -7.70 10.35 -5.39
C ASN A 130 -7.32 11.84 -5.34
N ALA A 131 -7.40 12.49 -4.17
CA ALA A 131 -6.95 13.88 -4.03
C ALA A 131 -5.43 14.01 -4.26
N PRO A 132 -4.93 15.09 -4.91
CA PRO A 132 -3.49 15.32 -5.06
C PRO A 132 -2.73 15.33 -3.74
N ASN A 133 -3.31 15.99 -2.72
CA ASN A 133 -2.79 16.01 -1.35
C ASN A 133 -3.48 14.95 -0.48
N THR A 134 -3.46 13.71 -0.96
CA THR A 134 -4.10 12.59 -0.27
C THR A 134 -3.47 12.36 1.11
N PRO A 135 -4.27 12.07 2.16
CA PRO A 135 -3.74 11.70 3.47
C PRO A 135 -2.99 10.35 3.45
N LEU A 136 -3.06 9.58 2.35
CA LEU A 136 -2.28 8.34 2.22
C LEU A 136 -0.76 8.58 2.17
N ARG A 137 -0.32 9.82 1.89
CA ARG A 137 1.11 10.19 1.90
C ARG A 137 1.78 9.93 3.25
N THR A 138 1.03 10.02 4.35
CA THR A 138 1.55 9.82 5.72
C THR A 138 0.84 8.70 6.47
N ALA A 139 -0.12 8.00 5.84
CA ALA A 139 -0.90 6.95 6.49
C ALA A 139 -0.06 5.69 6.79
N PRO A 140 -0.26 4.99 7.91
CA PRO A 140 0.46 3.77 8.20
C PRO A 140 -0.09 2.58 7.38
N SER A 141 0.66 1.48 7.30
CA SER A 141 0.33 0.29 6.49
C SER A 141 -1.05 -0.29 6.80
N GLU A 142 -1.52 -0.22 8.04
CA GLU A 142 -2.85 -0.70 8.47
C GLU A 142 -3.98 0.04 7.75
N THR A 143 -3.77 1.32 7.43
CA THR A 143 -4.75 2.12 6.67
C THR A 143 -4.86 1.62 5.25
N PHE A 144 -3.74 1.31 4.60
CA PHE A 144 -3.73 0.73 3.26
C PHE A 144 -4.36 -0.66 3.21
N VAL A 145 -4.01 -1.55 4.15
CA VAL A 145 -4.64 -2.88 4.30
C VAL A 145 -6.16 -2.76 4.38
N ARG A 146 -6.64 -1.85 5.23
CA ARG A 146 -8.07 -1.64 5.45
C ARG A 146 -8.77 -1.08 4.22
N LEU A 147 -8.14 -0.13 3.52
CA LEU A 147 -8.65 0.45 2.28
C LEU A 147 -8.71 -0.57 1.14
N ILE A 148 -7.70 -1.42 0.97
CA ILE A 148 -7.70 -2.50 -0.04
C ILE A 148 -8.82 -3.48 0.24
N ARG A 149 -8.98 -3.94 1.49
CA ARG A 149 -10.09 -4.83 1.88
C ARG A 149 -11.45 -4.22 1.54
N LEU A 150 -11.63 -2.92 1.81
CA LEU A 150 -12.86 -2.21 1.46
C LEU A 150 -13.06 -2.11 -0.05
N ALA A 151 -12.04 -1.74 -0.82
CA ALA A 151 -12.12 -1.66 -2.27
C ALA A 151 -12.53 -3.02 -2.87
N LEU A 152 -11.94 -4.12 -2.39
CA LEU A 152 -12.29 -5.48 -2.81
C LEU A 152 -13.70 -5.88 -2.38
N LEU A 153 -14.08 -5.60 -1.13
CA LEU A 153 -15.42 -5.88 -0.59
C LEU A 153 -16.52 -5.21 -1.41
N TYR A 154 -16.27 -3.99 -1.87
CA TYR A 154 -17.19 -3.21 -2.70
C TYR A 154 -17.01 -3.42 -4.21
N ARG A 155 -16.06 -4.29 -4.62
CA ARG A 155 -15.73 -4.57 -6.03
C ARG A 155 -15.33 -3.32 -6.82
N ASP A 156 -14.59 -2.42 -6.17
CA ASP A 156 -14.10 -1.17 -6.75
C ASP A 156 -12.65 -1.31 -7.22
N ALA A 157 -12.48 -1.76 -8.46
CA ALA A 157 -11.17 -2.02 -9.06
C ALA A 157 -10.34 -0.74 -9.24
N ASP A 158 -10.98 0.38 -9.57
CA ASP A 158 -10.29 1.67 -9.78
C ASP A 158 -9.73 2.21 -8.47
N LEU A 159 -10.53 2.15 -7.40
CA LEU A 159 -10.08 2.51 -6.07
C LEU A 159 -8.94 1.59 -5.62
N SER A 160 -9.06 0.27 -5.82
CA SER A 160 -8.00 -0.69 -5.49
C SER A 160 -6.69 -0.34 -6.18
N ARG A 161 -6.71 -0.10 -7.50
CA ARG A 161 -5.52 0.30 -8.29
C ARG A 161 -4.92 1.61 -7.78
N SER A 162 -5.75 2.60 -7.46
CA SER A 162 -5.28 3.89 -6.91
C SER A 162 -4.61 3.75 -5.55
N ILE A 163 -5.14 2.88 -4.68
CA ILE A 163 -4.53 2.58 -3.36
C ILE A 163 -3.20 1.83 -3.56
N GLN A 164 -3.17 0.81 -4.40
CA GLN A 164 -1.97 0.02 -4.70
C GLN A 164 -0.84 0.91 -5.25
N SER A 165 -1.13 1.77 -6.23
CA SER A 165 -0.15 2.70 -6.81
C SER A 165 0.49 3.60 -5.74
N LYS A 166 -0.33 4.17 -4.84
CA LYS A 166 0.18 5.02 -3.74
C LYS A 166 0.97 4.24 -2.71
N TRP A 167 0.58 2.99 -2.44
CA TRP A 167 1.31 2.13 -1.52
C TRP A 167 2.67 1.79 -2.09
N LEU A 168 2.72 1.40 -3.37
CA LEU A 168 3.96 1.11 -4.09
C LEU A 168 4.92 2.28 -4.08
N THR A 169 4.46 3.50 -4.35
CA THR A 169 5.30 4.69 -4.26
C THR A 169 5.98 4.80 -2.90
N ARG A 170 5.23 4.57 -1.81
CA ARG A 170 5.78 4.67 -0.46
C ARG A 170 6.70 3.52 -0.07
N ILE A 171 6.44 2.31 -0.56
CA ILE A 171 7.32 1.17 -0.35
C ILE A 171 8.65 1.38 -1.10
N HIS A 172 8.61 1.83 -2.36
CA HIS A 172 9.81 2.14 -3.15
C HIS A 172 10.62 3.32 -2.58
N TRP A 173 10.00 4.23 -1.84
CA TRP A 173 10.71 5.29 -1.11
C TRP A 173 11.21 4.84 0.26
N HIS A 174 10.99 3.58 0.64
CA HIS A 174 11.27 3.05 1.97
C HIS A 174 10.57 3.82 3.11
N ASP A 175 9.46 4.52 2.80
CA ASP A 175 8.62 5.21 3.78
C ASP A 175 7.67 4.26 4.54
N LEU A 176 7.48 3.04 4.01
CA LEU A 176 6.66 1.99 4.60
C LEU A 176 7.34 0.62 4.42
N PRO A 177 7.22 -0.28 5.40
CA PRO A 177 7.74 -1.64 5.25
C PRO A 177 6.96 -2.41 4.17
N PRO A 178 7.64 -3.22 3.35
CA PRO A 178 7.00 -4.00 2.27
C PRO A 178 6.17 -5.20 2.80
N VAL A 179 6.52 -5.75 3.96
CA VAL A 179 5.93 -7.00 4.47
C VAL A 179 4.40 -6.97 4.60
N PRO A 180 3.75 -5.93 5.18
CA PRO A 180 2.29 -5.86 5.19
C PRO A 180 1.65 -5.86 3.79
N ALA A 181 2.34 -5.31 2.78
CA ALA A 181 1.88 -5.33 1.40
C ALA A 181 2.02 -6.73 0.77
N ILE A 182 3.10 -7.47 1.07
CA ILE A 182 3.25 -8.87 0.66
C ILE A 182 2.08 -9.70 1.21
N LEU A 183 1.85 -9.64 2.52
CA LEU A 183 0.81 -10.44 3.19
C LEU A 183 -0.58 -10.19 2.62
N ILE A 184 -0.93 -8.93 2.35
CA ILE A 184 -2.25 -8.59 1.83
C ILE A 184 -2.38 -8.88 0.34
N ALA A 185 -1.31 -8.66 -0.44
CA ALA A 185 -1.35 -8.86 -1.87
C ALA A 185 -1.39 -10.35 -2.23
N ASP A 186 -0.66 -11.19 -1.49
CA ASP A 186 -0.70 -12.64 -1.59
C ASP A 186 -2.10 -13.19 -1.25
N ALA A 187 -2.69 -12.73 -0.14
CA ALA A 187 -4.02 -13.16 0.29
C ALA A 187 -5.16 -12.83 -0.69
N TYR A 188 -4.98 -11.85 -1.59
CA TYR A 188 -6.00 -11.37 -2.51
C TYR A 188 -5.56 -11.39 -3.98
N ASP A 189 -4.47 -12.08 -4.33
CA ASP A 189 -3.90 -12.17 -5.68
C ASP A 189 -3.67 -10.80 -6.36
N LEU A 190 -3.15 -9.82 -5.59
CA LEU A 190 -2.82 -8.49 -6.09
C LEU A 190 -1.40 -8.49 -6.70
N ARG A 191 -1.21 -9.25 -7.78
CA ARG A 191 0.11 -9.58 -8.35
C ARG A 191 1.05 -8.39 -8.54
N HIS A 192 0.54 -7.28 -9.08
CA HIS A 192 1.35 -6.07 -9.29
C HIS A 192 1.86 -5.47 -7.97
N LEU A 193 1.03 -5.41 -6.92
CA LEU A 193 1.49 -4.99 -5.59
C LEU A 193 2.48 -6.01 -5.01
N LEU A 194 2.19 -7.30 -5.18
CA LEU A 194 2.95 -8.41 -4.62
C LEU A 194 4.39 -8.46 -5.15
N CYS A 195 4.59 -8.47 -6.48
CA CYS A 195 5.91 -8.60 -7.09
C CYS A 195 6.82 -7.41 -6.73
N HIS A 196 6.29 -6.20 -6.71
CA HIS A 196 7.05 -5.01 -6.29
C HIS A 196 7.34 -5.00 -4.79
N ALA A 197 6.41 -5.46 -3.94
CA ALA A 197 6.67 -5.55 -2.50
C ALA A 197 7.75 -6.59 -2.20
N TYR A 198 7.76 -7.74 -2.90
CA TYR A 198 8.86 -8.69 -2.83
C TYR A 198 10.18 -8.11 -3.32
N TYR A 199 10.17 -7.34 -4.42
CA TYR A 199 11.38 -6.68 -4.91
C TYR A 199 12.01 -5.78 -3.86
N VAL A 200 11.24 -4.88 -3.25
CA VAL A 200 11.78 -3.97 -2.23
C VAL A 200 12.23 -4.75 -1.00
N HIS A 201 11.46 -5.74 -0.55
CA HIS A 201 11.87 -6.60 0.57
C HIS A 201 13.18 -7.34 0.29
N LEU A 202 13.33 -7.91 -0.91
CA LEU A 202 14.55 -8.58 -1.37
C LEU A 202 15.75 -7.64 -1.33
N VAL A 203 15.61 -6.41 -1.81
CA VAL A 203 16.68 -5.41 -1.76
C VAL A 203 17.11 -5.16 -0.31
N ASP A 204 16.15 -4.96 0.60
CA ASP A 204 16.40 -4.72 2.03
C ASP A 204 17.16 -5.87 2.71
N VAL A 205 16.85 -7.13 2.35
CA VAL A 205 17.45 -8.32 2.99
C VAL A 205 18.59 -8.95 2.21
N SER A 206 18.94 -8.41 1.04
CA SER A 206 19.91 -9.01 0.10
C SER A 206 21.29 -9.25 0.71
N ALA A 207 21.78 -8.35 1.56
CA ALA A 207 23.05 -8.50 2.26
C ALA A 207 23.04 -9.71 3.23
N LEU A 208 21.92 -9.94 3.90
CA LEU A 208 21.76 -11.09 4.80
C LEU A 208 21.76 -12.41 4.01
N ILE A 209 21.10 -12.44 2.85
CA ILE A 209 21.12 -13.60 1.95
C ILE A 209 22.55 -13.87 1.45
N ALA A 210 23.27 -12.83 1.05
CA ALA A 210 24.66 -12.96 0.58
C ALA A 210 25.60 -13.51 1.67
N ASP A 211 25.36 -13.16 2.93
CA ASP A 211 26.08 -13.70 4.10
C ASP A 211 25.68 -15.14 4.46
N GLY A 212 24.72 -15.75 3.76
CA GLY A 212 24.18 -17.07 4.07
C GLY A 212 23.33 -17.10 5.36
N LYS A 213 22.86 -15.95 5.83
CA LYS A 213 21.99 -15.87 7.02
C LYS A 213 20.57 -16.33 6.66
N ARG A 214 19.93 -17.03 7.60
CA ARG A 214 18.54 -17.48 7.44
C ARG A 214 17.60 -16.30 7.65
N LEU A 215 16.71 -16.07 6.69
CA LEU A 215 15.63 -15.08 6.81
C LEU A 215 14.54 -15.53 7.82
N MET A 216 14.49 -16.82 8.15
CA MET A 216 13.34 -17.44 8.83
C MET A 216 13.21 -17.07 10.31
N ASP A 217 14.30 -16.71 10.99
CA ASP A 217 14.29 -16.71 12.47
C ASP A 217 13.44 -15.55 13.05
N ASP A 218 13.20 -14.47 12.30
CA ASP A 218 12.38 -13.31 12.71
C ASP A 218 11.34 -12.86 11.66
N SER A 219 11.14 -13.63 10.58
CA SER A 219 10.29 -13.18 9.46
C SER A 219 8.81 -13.45 9.71
N LEU A 220 7.98 -12.43 9.44
CA LEU A 220 6.52 -12.58 9.38
C LEU A 220 6.05 -13.28 8.09
N LEU A 221 6.96 -13.57 7.16
CA LEU A 221 6.66 -14.24 5.90
C LEU A 221 6.52 -15.75 6.11
N SER A 222 5.60 -16.36 5.37
CA SER A 222 5.47 -17.82 5.34
C SER A 222 6.68 -18.47 4.65
N PRO A 223 6.88 -19.80 4.81
CA PRO A 223 7.94 -20.51 4.09
C PRO A 223 7.84 -20.36 2.57
N THR A 224 6.62 -20.40 2.02
CA THR A 224 6.35 -20.18 0.59
C THR A 224 6.73 -18.77 0.16
N GLN A 225 6.34 -17.76 0.93
CA GLN A 225 6.69 -16.36 0.64
C GLN A 225 8.21 -16.14 0.70
N THR A 226 8.89 -16.80 1.62
CA THR A 226 10.36 -16.74 1.72
C THR A 226 11.02 -17.43 0.54
N LEU A 227 10.47 -18.55 0.04
CA LEU A 227 10.95 -19.21 -1.17
C LEU A 227 10.87 -18.26 -2.39
N HIS A 228 9.77 -17.53 -2.56
CA HIS A 228 9.65 -16.52 -3.63
C HIS A 228 10.76 -15.47 -3.55
N VAL A 229 11.13 -15.00 -2.35
CA VAL A 229 12.25 -14.06 -2.15
C VAL A 229 13.58 -14.67 -2.64
N PHE A 230 13.85 -15.93 -2.33
CA PHE A 230 15.06 -16.62 -2.81
C PHE A 230 15.06 -16.83 -4.33
N CYS A 231 13.91 -17.20 -4.92
CA CYS A 231 13.75 -17.26 -6.38
C CYS A 231 14.10 -15.90 -7.01
N GLY A 232 13.55 -14.82 -6.45
CA GLY A 232 13.86 -13.45 -6.84
C GLY A 232 15.34 -13.12 -6.74
N TYR A 233 15.99 -13.47 -5.63
CA TYR A 233 17.42 -13.25 -5.42
C TYR A 233 18.26 -13.90 -6.53
N HIS A 234 18.04 -15.19 -6.81
CA HIS A 234 18.81 -15.92 -7.81
C HIS A 234 18.52 -15.42 -9.23
N SER A 235 17.24 -15.20 -9.54
CA SER A 235 16.80 -14.76 -10.87
C SER A 235 17.32 -13.36 -11.21
N LEU A 236 17.17 -12.38 -10.31
CA LEU A 236 17.66 -11.02 -10.53
C LEU A 236 19.19 -10.93 -10.49
N SER A 237 19.87 -11.74 -9.67
CA SER A 237 21.34 -11.83 -9.69
C SER A 237 21.87 -12.41 -11.01
N ALA A 238 21.18 -13.40 -11.58
CA ALA A 238 21.51 -13.95 -12.89
C ALA A 238 21.27 -12.91 -14.00
N LEU A 239 20.13 -12.23 -13.95
CA LEU A 239 19.81 -11.14 -14.89
C LEU A 239 20.87 -10.03 -14.83
N TRP A 240 21.29 -9.60 -13.63
CA TRP A 240 22.33 -8.59 -13.50
C TRP A 240 23.63 -9.05 -14.15
N ARG A 241 24.10 -10.27 -13.87
CA ARG A 241 25.32 -10.82 -14.50
C ARG A 241 25.23 -10.84 -16.02
N GLN A 242 24.09 -11.26 -16.57
CA GLN A 242 23.85 -11.22 -18.02
C GLN A 242 23.93 -9.79 -18.56
N LEU A 243 23.34 -8.82 -17.86
CA LEU A 243 23.43 -7.41 -18.23
C LEU A 243 24.86 -6.89 -18.15
N GLN A 244 25.72 -7.38 -17.25
CA GLN A 244 27.13 -6.98 -17.22
C GLN A 244 27.88 -7.42 -18.49
N GLU A 245 27.54 -8.60 -19.03
CA GLU A 245 28.14 -9.16 -20.25
C GLU A 245 27.54 -8.59 -21.54
N THR A 246 26.22 -8.32 -21.52
CA THR A 246 25.45 -7.94 -22.71
C THR A 246 24.71 -6.62 -22.51
N PRO A 247 25.22 -5.49 -23.07
CA PRO A 247 24.53 -4.21 -22.98
C PRO A 247 23.17 -4.24 -23.68
N PRO A 248 22.19 -3.42 -23.23
CA PRO A 248 20.96 -3.20 -23.98
C PRO A 248 21.25 -2.74 -25.41
N THR A 249 20.65 -3.43 -26.39
CA THR A 249 20.81 -3.14 -27.81
C THR A 249 19.96 -1.96 -28.24
N PHE A 250 20.46 -1.15 -29.18
CA PHE A 250 19.76 0.00 -29.73
C PHE A 250 19.89 0.08 -31.25
N SER A 251 18.91 0.69 -31.91
CA SER A 251 18.85 0.83 -33.36
C SER A 251 19.71 1.98 -33.88
N ALA A 252 20.16 1.89 -35.13
CA ALA A 252 20.85 2.99 -35.78
C ALA A 252 19.91 4.18 -36.00
N HIS A 253 20.32 5.36 -35.54
CA HIS A 253 19.62 6.59 -35.89
C HIS A 253 19.83 6.92 -37.39
N PRO A 254 18.82 7.44 -38.12
CA PRO A 254 18.92 7.67 -39.58
C PRO A 254 20.10 8.54 -40.02
N GLN A 255 20.56 9.44 -39.15
CA GLN A 255 21.70 10.34 -39.42
C GLN A 255 23.06 9.74 -39.03
N CYS A 256 23.11 8.51 -38.52
CA CYS A 256 24.36 7.88 -38.10
C CYS A 256 25.08 7.25 -39.29
N THR A 257 26.27 7.73 -39.60
CA THR A 257 27.11 7.19 -40.68
C THR A 257 27.99 6.01 -40.24
N SER A 258 28.18 5.82 -38.92
CA SER A 258 29.06 4.79 -38.36
C SER A 258 28.44 4.15 -37.12
N HIS A 259 27.33 3.43 -37.30
CA HIS A 259 26.62 2.80 -36.19
C HIS A 259 27.45 1.72 -35.48
N ALA A 260 28.24 0.93 -36.22
CA ALA A 260 29.15 -0.05 -35.64
C ALA A 260 30.13 0.59 -34.64
N ARG A 261 30.67 1.78 -34.94
CA ARG A 261 31.51 2.53 -34.00
C ARG A 261 30.73 2.94 -32.74
N CYS A 262 29.49 3.40 -32.89
CA CYS A 262 28.64 3.74 -31.75
C CYS A 262 28.38 2.52 -30.85
N GLN A 263 28.14 1.34 -31.44
CA GLN A 263 27.95 0.09 -30.70
C GLN A 263 29.21 -0.33 -29.93
N VAL A 264 30.39 -0.20 -30.54
CA VAL A 264 31.67 -0.51 -29.86
C VAL A 264 31.90 0.43 -28.68
N VAL A 265 31.69 1.74 -28.87
CA VAL A 265 31.82 2.74 -27.79
C VAL A 265 30.84 2.44 -26.67
N TRP A 266 29.57 2.15 -27.02
CA TRP A 266 28.54 1.80 -26.05
C TRP A 266 28.91 0.57 -25.24
N ALA A 267 29.29 -0.53 -25.90
CA ALA A 267 29.67 -1.76 -25.23
C ALA A 267 30.88 -1.57 -24.31
N ALA A 268 31.90 -0.82 -24.76
CA ALA A 268 33.08 -0.53 -23.95
C ALA A 268 32.75 0.31 -22.71
N ARG A 269 31.94 1.37 -22.86
CA ARG A 269 31.52 2.21 -21.72
C ARG A 269 30.61 1.44 -20.78
N TRP A 270 29.68 0.66 -21.31
CA TRP A 270 28.81 -0.20 -20.52
C TRP A 270 29.59 -1.18 -19.66
N ALA A 271 30.54 -1.94 -20.24
CA ALA A 271 31.37 -2.89 -19.51
C ALA A 271 32.20 -2.23 -18.40
N LEU A 272 32.69 -1.00 -18.65
CA LEU A 272 33.39 -0.25 -17.60
C LEU A 272 32.44 0.13 -16.46
N GLU A 273 31.26 0.68 -16.77
CA GLU A 273 30.32 1.14 -15.75
C GLU A 273 29.68 -0.01 -14.98
N THR A 274 29.41 -1.16 -15.60
CA THR A 274 28.91 -2.36 -14.91
C THR A 274 29.94 -3.04 -14.04
N GLY A 275 31.24 -2.86 -14.33
CA GLY A 275 32.36 -3.35 -13.53
C GLY A 275 32.66 -2.52 -12.28
N ARG A 276 32.10 -1.32 -12.17
CA ARG A 276 32.26 -0.48 -10.97
C ARG A 276 31.49 -1.05 -9.79
N SER A 277 32.09 -0.96 -8.60
CA SER A 277 31.42 -1.28 -7.35
C SER A 277 30.50 -0.13 -6.96
N TRP A 278 29.20 -0.29 -7.23
CA TRP A 278 28.16 0.64 -6.77
C TRP A 278 27.68 0.28 -5.37
N ALA A 279 27.17 1.26 -4.62
CA ALA A 279 26.60 1.06 -3.28
C ALA A 279 25.27 0.27 -3.26
N PHE A 280 24.76 -0.14 -4.43
CA PHE A 280 23.52 -0.89 -4.57
C PHE A 280 23.78 -2.39 -4.42
N ALA A 281 22.81 -3.12 -3.87
CA ALA A 281 22.84 -4.58 -3.89
C ALA A 281 22.87 -5.11 -5.35
N PRO A 282 23.51 -6.26 -5.64
CA PRO A 282 23.49 -6.85 -6.99
C PRO A 282 22.08 -7.14 -7.53
N VAL A 283 21.14 -7.42 -6.64
CA VAL A 283 19.73 -7.70 -6.96
C VAL A 283 18.90 -6.45 -7.24
N ASP A 284 19.40 -5.25 -6.91
CA ASP A 284 18.70 -3.99 -7.16
C ASP A 284 18.91 -3.52 -8.61
N VAL A 285 18.44 -4.35 -9.55
CA VAL A 285 18.61 -4.15 -11.00
C VAL A 285 17.95 -2.85 -11.45
N LEU A 286 16.80 -2.47 -10.88
CA LEU A 286 16.06 -1.27 -11.29
C LEU A 286 16.82 0.01 -10.93
N CYS A 287 17.32 0.15 -9.69
CA CYS A 287 18.13 1.30 -9.30
C CYS A 287 19.46 1.33 -10.05
N ARG A 288 20.09 0.17 -10.29
CA ARG A 288 21.32 0.09 -11.09
C ARG A 288 21.11 0.60 -12.52
N LEU A 289 20.07 0.14 -13.20
CA LEU A 289 19.76 0.62 -14.56
C LEU A 289 19.43 2.13 -14.58
N LEU A 290 18.65 2.63 -13.61
CA LEU A 290 18.38 4.07 -13.48
C LEU A 290 19.67 4.87 -13.26
N PHE A 291 20.56 4.38 -12.41
CA PHE A 291 21.83 5.04 -12.14
C PHE A 291 22.72 5.04 -13.39
N MET A 292 22.82 3.90 -14.09
CA MET A 292 23.60 3.77 -15.32
C MET A 292 23.10 4.71 -16.42
N GLU A 293 21.79 4.81 -16.62
CA GLU A 293 21.16 5.75 -17.56
C GLU A 293 21.65 7.18 -17.31
N ARG A 294 21.52 7.67 -16.07
CA ARG A 294 21.96 9.02 -15.68
C ARG A 294 23.47 9.22 -15.79
N HIS A 295 24.25 8.20 -15.48
CA HIS A 295 25.71 8.30 -15.54
C HIS A 295 26.20 8.36 -16.99
N LEU A 296 25.67 7.50 -17.86
CA LEU A 296 26.03 7.44 -19.28
C LEU A 296 25.49 8.66 -20.06
N GLU A 297 24.39 9.26 -19.62
CA GLU A 297 23.91 10.55 -20.15
C GLU A 297 24.94 11.67 -19.96
N MET A 298 25.63 11.66 -18.82
CA MET A 298 26.64 12.66 -18.44
C MET A 298 28.06 12.32 -18.92
N ASP A 299 28.28 11.14 -19.50
CA ASP A 299 29.59 10.63 -19.89
C ASP A 299 30.15 11.32 -21.15
N GLU A 300 31.28 12.02 -21.00
CA GLU A 300 31.89 12.79 -22.09
C GLU A 300 32.40 11.94 -23.26
N LEU A 301 32.80 10.68 -23.04
CA LEU A 301 33.21 9.78 -24.11
C LEU A 301 32.00 9.32 -24.92
N VAL A 302 30.89 9.00 -24.27
CA VAL A 302 29.62 8.71 -24.94
C VAL A 302 29.19 9.93 -25.77
N LYS A 303 29.24 11.14 -25.20
CA LYS A 303 28.86 12.38 -25.90
C LYS A 303 29.74 12.70 -27.11
N SER A 304 31.05 12.46 -27.01
CA SER A 304 32.01 12.80 -28.07
C SER A 304 32.15 11.73 -29.15
N CYS A 305 31.96 10.45 -28.80
CA CYS A 305 32.20 9.34 -29.71
C CYS A 305 30.93 8.75 -30.36
N MET A 306 29.73 9.10 -29.87
CA MET A 306 28.46 8.68 -30.45
C MET A 306 27.71 9.87 -31.04
N THR A 307 26.95 9.65 -32.13
CA THR A 307 26.02 10.67 -32.61
C THR A 307 24.91 10.88 -31.59
N GLU A 308 24.39 12.10 -31.50
CA GLU A 308 23.33 12.45 -30.53
C GLU A 308 22.12 11.49 -30.62
N GLY A 309 21.69 11.17 -31.85
CA GLY A 309 20.60 10.23 -32.08
C GLY A 309 20.88 8.81 -31.58
N CYS A 310 22.05 8.25 -31.88
CA CYS A 310 22.44 6.92 -31.37
C CYS A 310 22.58 6.90 -29.85
N ARG A 311 23.09 7.98 -29.24
CA ARG A 311 23.16 8.12 -27.78
C ARG A 311 21.76 8.09 -27.16
N ARG A 312 20.81 8.85 -27.72
CA ARG A 312 19.42 8.86 -27.25
C ARG A 312 18.79 7.47 -27.34
N GLU A 313 18.92 6.80 -28.48
CA GLU A 313 18.41 5.44 -28.68
C GLU A 313 19.03 4.42 -27.70
N ALA A 314 20.31 4.59 -27.34
CA ALA A 314 21.00 3.76 -26.35
C ALA A 314 20.50 3.99 -24.92
N LEU A 315 20.29 5.26 -24.52
CA LEU A 315 19.70 5.59 -23.22
C LEU A 315 18.25 5.10 -23.13
N ASP A 316 17.47 5.28 -24.20
CA ASP A 316 16.11 4.76 -24.31
C ASP A 316 16.10 3.22 -24.23
N ALA A 317 17.14 2.53 -24.72
CA ALA A 317 17.28 1.09 -24.55
C ALA A 317 17.45 0.68 -23.08
N ILE A 318 18.16 1.47 -22.26
CA ILE A 318 18.24 1.24 -20.81
C ILE A 318 16.87 1.47 -20.16
N ALA A 319 16.20 2.58 -20.52
CA ALA A 319 14.88 2.90 -19.98
C ALA A 319 13.84 1.83 -20.32
N ARG A 320 13.83 1.35 -21.57
CA ARG A 320 13.02 0.21 -22.03
C ARG A 320 13.36 -1.05 -21.23
N LYS A 321 14.65 -1.36 -21.06
CA LYS A 321 15.05 -2.55 -20.31
C LYS A 321 14.62 -2.48 -18.85
N ARG A 322 14.71 -1.31 -18.21
CA ARG A 322 14.19 -1.08 -16.85
C ARG A 322 12.69 -1.29 -16.79
N GLY A 323 11.94 -0.77 -17.77
CA GLY A 323 10.50 -1.00 -17.91
C GLY A 323 10.17 -2.49 -18.04
N GLU A 324 10.85 -3.20 -18.94
CA GLU A 324 10.70 -4.66 -19.10
C GLU A 324 10.94 -5.41 -17.79
N VAL A 325 12.02 -5.10 -17.05
CA VAL A 325 12.30 -5.78 -15.77
C VAL A 325 11.21 -5.47 -14.75
N SER A 326 10.75 -4.22 -14.66
CA SER A 326 9.67 -3.80 -13.78
C SER A 326 8.35 -4.54 -14.09
N ASP A 327 7.98 -4.59 -15.37
CA ASP A 327 6.73 -5.20 -15.84
C ASP A 327 6.74 -6.75 -15.75
N ASN A 328 7.93 -7.34 -15.67
CA ASN A 328 8.15 -8.78 -15.57
C ASN A 328 8.62 -9.24 -14.19
N LEU A 329 8.54 -8.39 -13.15
CA LEU A 329 8.97 -8.75 -11.81
C LEU A 329 8.32 -10.05 -11.31
N GLN A 330 7.04 -10.30 -11.60
CA GLN A 330 6.36 -11.53 -11.18
C GLN A 330 7.10 -12.81 -11.60
N HIS A 331 7.73 -12.82 -12.78
CA HIS A 331 8.45 -13.99 -13.29
C HIS A 331 9.74 -14.26 -12.53
N HIS A 332 10.35 -13.23 -11.93
CA HIS A 332 11.54 -13.40 -11.10
C HIS A 332 11.21 -14.03 -9.75
N PHE A 333 10.00 -13.85 -9.24
CA PHE A 333 9.55 -14.35 -7.94
C PHE A 333 8.74 -15.65 -8.02
N ASP A 334 8.52 -16.22 -9.21
CA ASP A 334 7.69 -17.43 -9.43
C ASP A 334 6.24 -17.26 -8.95
N LEU A 335 5.58 -16.18 -9.40
CA LEU A 335 4.21 -15.78 -9.02
C LEU A 335 3.16 -15.91 -10.14
#